data_AF-A0A2D9B0L7-F1
#
_entry.id   AF-A0A2D9B0L7-F1
#
_cell.length_a   1.000
_cell.length_b   1.000
_cell.length_c   1.000
_cell.angle_alpha   90.00
_cell.angle_beta   90.00
_cell.angle_gamma   90.00
#
_symmetry.space_group_name_H-M   'P 1'
#
loop_
_entity.id
_entity.type
_entity.pdbx_description
1 polymer ?
#
loop_
_entity_poly.entity_id
_entity_poly.type
_entity_poly.pdbx_seq_one_letter_code
_entity_poly.pdbx_strand_id
1 'polypeptide(L)'
;MTELNLTPKFKFEYKIDMSFINDFKNKTIKQINSIKIYYGSKCLRVCDLFKIKGANPSKIIITNCSTMMENVGKKLCDTHLTVHGNIGNSAALEMI
;
A
#
# COMPACT_ATOMS: atom_id res chain seq x y z
N MET A 1 18.60 -5.47 4.03
CA MET A 1 17.16 -5.60 4.38
C MET A 1 16.40 -6.01 3.13
N THR A 2 15.38 -6.86 3.27
CA THR A 2 14.51 -7.24 2.14
C THR A 2 13.42 -6.20 1.89
N GLU A 3 13.04 -6.06 0.62
CA GLU A 3 12.01 -5.12 0.15
C GLU A 3 10.68 -5.35 0.86
N LEU A 4 9.95 -4.27 1.15
CA LEU A 4 8.64 -4.36 1.77
C LEU A 4 7.61 -4.78 0.72
N ASN A 5 7.09 -5.99 0.86
CA ASN A 5 6.14 -6.58 -0.08
C ASN A 5 4.73 -6.52 0.49
N LEU A 6 3.80 -5.96 -0.28
CA LEU A 6 2.37 -5.92 0.00
C LEU A 6 1.63 -6.75 -1.05
N THR A 7 0.79 -7.68 -0.58
CA THR A 7 -0.08 -8.47 -1.45
C THR A 7 -1.51 -8.42 -0.90
N PRO A 8 -2.53 -7.98 -1.66
CA PRO A 8 -3.93 -8.11 -1.26
C PRO A 8 -4.24 -9.55 -0.88
N LYS A 9 -4.96 -9.75 0.23
CA LYS A 9 -5.36 -11.09 0.69
C LYS A 9 -6.55 -11.65 -0.10
N PHE A 10 -7.31 -10.76 -0.75
CA PHE A 10 -8.49 -11.08 -1.54
C PHE A 10 -8.69 -10.00 -2.61
N LYS A 11 -9.56 -10.29 -3.58
CA LYS A 11 -9.96 -9.31 -4.59
C LYS A 11 -10.84 -8.24 -3.94
N PHE A 12 -10.45 -6.97 -4.07
CA PHE A 12 -11.24 -5.87 -3.53
C PHE A 12 -12.54 -5.68 -4.32
N GLU A 13 -13.63 -5.51 -3.59
CA GLU A 13 -14.97 -5.16 -4.09
C GLU A 13 -15.23 -3.66 -4.00
N TYR A 14 -14.56 -2.99 -3.07
CA TYR A 14 -14.61 -1.55 -2.87
C TYR A 14 -13.26 -0.90 -3.16
N LYS A 15 -13.29 0.38 -3.54
CA LYS A 15 -12.09 1.17 -3.73
C LYS A 15 -11.31 1.31 -2.43
N ILE A 16 -9.99 1.31 -2.55
CA ILE A 16 -9.05 1.56 -1.46
C ILE A 16 -8.11 2.69 -1.86
N ASP A 17 -8.00 3.67 -0.99
CA ASP A 17 -7.02 4.75 -1.13
C ASP A 17 -5.65 4.24 -0.67
N MET A 18 -4.71 4.07 -1.59
CA MET A 18 -3.37 3.54 -1.30
C MET A 18 -2.39 4.60 -0.81
N SER A 19 -2.79 5.86 -0.63
CA SER A 19 -1.91 6.92 -0.10
C SER A 19 -1.46 6.66 1.35
N PHE A 20 -2.07 5.71 2.07
CA PHE A 20 -1.60 5.27 3.40
C PHE A 20 -0.17 4.73 3.40
N ILE A 21 0.39 4.32 2.25
CA ILE A 21 1.78 3.84 2.18
C ILE A 21 2.79 4.93 2.52
N ASN A 22 2.40 6.22 2.44
CA ASN A 22 3.24 7.35 2.84
C ASN A 22 3.60 7.29 4.33
N ASP A 23 2.72 6.68 5.15
CA ASP A 23 2.95 6.53 6.58
C ASP A 23 4.00 5.45 6.90
N PHE A 24 4.50 4.68 5.93
CA PHE A 24 5.42 3.58 6.22
C PHE A 24 6.83 4.03 6.58
N LYS A 25 7.23 5.25 6.18
CA LYS A 25 8.56 5.80 6.46
C LYS A 25 8.82 5.77 7.97
N ASN A 26 9.97 5.22 8.36
CA ASN A 26 10.40 5.08 9.75
C ASN A 26 9.49 4.22 10.65
N LYS A 27 8.56 3.42 10.10
CA LYS A 27 7.74 2.48 10.88
C LYS A 27 8.26 1.05 10.80
N THR A 28 8.21 0.35 11.92
CA THR A 28 8.40 -1.09 12.00
C THR A 28 7.24 -1.84 11.34
N ILE A 29 7.44 -3.11 10.98
CA ILE A 29 6.38 -3.98 10.45
C ILE A 29 5.19 -4.09 11.39
N LYS A 30 5.41 -4.14 12.70
CA LYS A 30 4.33 -4.18 13.70
C LYS A 30 3.48 -2.90 13.62
N GLN A 31 4.12 -1.74 13.49
CA GLN A 31 3.44 -0.46 13.36
C GLN A 31 2.70 -0.36 12.02
N ILE A 32 3.33 -0.75 10.91
CA ILE A 32 2.72 -0.78 9.58
C ILE A 32 1.46 -1.65 9.58
N ASN A 33 1.55 -2.87 10.13
CA ASN A 33 0.42 -3.77 10.24
C ASN A 33 -0.76 -3.19 11.02
N SER A 34 -0.51 -2.25 11.94
CA SER A 34 -1.54 -1.62 12.78
C SER A 34 -2.16 -0.34 12.20
N ILE A 35 -1.62 0.20 11.09
CA ILE A 35 -2.17 1.39 10.43
C ILE A 35 -3.63 1.13 10.05
N LYS A 36 -4.51 2.08 10.36
CA LYS A 36 -5.93 2.00 10.06
C LYS A 36 -6.21 2.61 8.69
N ILE A 37 -7.02 1.91 7.90
CA ILE A 37 -7.42 2.26 6.54
C ILE A 37 -8.91 2.00 6.37
N TYR A 38 -9.58 2.83 5.59
CA TYR A 38 -10.99 2.64 5.27
C TYR A 38 -11.15 1.73 4.05
N TYR A 39 -12.06 0.77 4.16
CA TYR A 39 -12.47 -0.12 3.08
C TYR A 39 -14.00 -0.16 3.04
N GLY A 40 -14.58 0.54 2.07
CA GLY A 40 -15.99 0.91 2.12
C GLY A 40 -16.30 1.68 3.41
N SER A 41 -17.32 1.24 4.15
CA SER A 41 -17.71 1.84 5.44
C SER A 41 -16.93 1.32 6.66
N LYS A 42 -15.99 0.38 6.48
CA LYS A 42 -15.27 -0.27 7.58
C LYS A 42 -13.90 0.35 7.79
N CYS A 43 -13.53 0.55 9.05
CA CYS A 43 -12.16 0.90 9.44
C CYS A 43 -11.41 -0.38 9.82
N LEU A 44 -10.42 -0.76 9.01
CA LEU A 44 -9.64 -2.00 9.16
C LEU A 44 -8.16 -1.66 9.31
N ARG A 45 -7.33 -2.62 9.72
CA ARG A 45 -5.88 -2.45 9.71
C ARG A 45 -5.30 -2.88 8.38
N VAL A 46 -4.11 -2.38 8.02
CA VAL A 46 -3.39 -2.82 6.80
C VAL A 46 -3.23 -4.34 6.79
N CYS A 47 -2.93 -4.96 7.93
CA CYS A 47 -2.77 -6.41 8.00
C CYS A 47 -4.08 -7.20 7.80
N ASP A 48 -5.25 -6.56 7.92
CA ASP A 48 -6.53 -7.23 7.66
C ASP A 48 -6.77 -7.34 6.14
N LEU A 49 -6.25 -6.41 5.34
CA LEU A 49 -6.41 -6.36 3.88
C LEU A 49 -5.21 -6.92 3.10
N PHE A 50 -3.99 -6.75 3.62
CA PHE A 50 -2.75 -7.10 2.94
C PHE A 50 -1.92 -8.10 3.74
N LYS A 51 -1.27 -9.02 3.02
CA LYS A 51 -0.14 -9.78 3.53
C LYS A 51 1.11 -8.93 3.35
N ILE A 52 1.82 -8.66 4.46
CA ILE A 52 3.04 -7.86 4.47
C ILE A 52 4.24 -8.76 4.75
N LYS A 53 5.29 -8.61 3.95
CA LYS A 53 6.58 -9.29 4.12
C LYS A 53 7.74 -8.31 3.94
N GLY A 54 8.91 -8.67 4.45
CA GLY A 54 10.11 -7.82 4.35
C GLY A 54 10.16 -6.72 5.41
N ALA A 55 11.07 -5.77 5.25
CA ALA A 55 11.36 -4.78 6.29
C ALA A 55 11.86 -3.43 5.78
N ASN A 56 11.96 -3.20 4.47
CA ASN A 56 12.52 -1.97 3.90
C ASN A 56 11.43 -1.05 3.33
N PRO A 57 10.94 -0.05 4.08
CA PRO A 57 9.92 0.87 3.59
C PRO A 57 10.41 1.82 2.48
N SER A 58 11.72 1.94 2.22
CA SER A 58 12.25 2.73 1.09
C SER A 58 12.22 1.99 -0.25
N LYS A 59 11.92 0.68 -0.24
CA LYS A 59 11.72 -0.13 -1.45
C LYS A 59 10.47 -1.00 -1.28
N ILE A 60 9.38 -0.56 -1.90
CA ILE A 60 8.06 -1.17 -1.75
C ILE A 60 7.70 -1.90 -3.05
N ILE A 61 7.24 -3.14 -2.92
CA ILE A 61 6.64 -3.91 -4.00
C ILE A 61 5.19 -4.20 -3.65
N ILE A 62 4.28 -3.84 -4.56
CA ILE A 62 2.86 -4.19 -4.45
C ILE A 62 2.53 -5.19 -5.55
N THR A 63 2.03 -6.36 -5.16
CA THR A 63 1.71 -7.48 -6.06
C THR A 63 0.21 -7.72 -6.14
N ASN A 64 -0.25 -8.33 -7.24
CA ASN A 64 -1.68 -8.60 -7.50
C ASN A 64 -2.55 -7.34 -7.39
N CYS A 65 -2.06 -6.23 -7.94
CA CYS A 65 -2.80 -4.98 -7.97
C CYS A 65 -4.08 -5.08 -8.80
N SER A 66 -5.07 -4.27 -8.45
CA SER A 66 -6.31 -4.13 -9.21
C SER A 66 -6.71 -2.67 -9.36
N THR A 67 -7.60 -2.39 -10.32
CA THR A 67 -8.14 -1.04 -10.57
C THR A 67 -8.94 -0.46 -9.40
N MET A 68 -9.23 -1.25 -8.36
CA MET A 68 -9.81 -0.77 -7.10
C MET A 68 -8.81 -0.06 -6.19
N MET A 69 -7.51 -0.18 -6.48
CA MET A 69 -6.43 0.43 -5.70
C MET A 69 -6.09 1.81 -6.30
N GLU A 70 -6.67 2.86 -5.75
CA GLU A 70 -6.47 4.24 -6.22
C GLU A 70 -5.33 4.94 -5.46
N ASN A 71 -4.82 6.05 -5.99
CA ASN A 71 -3.78 6.87 -5.35
C ASN A 71 -2.47 6.11 -5.03
N VAL A 72 -2.17 5.05 -5.77
CA VAL A 72 -0.93 4.27 -5.57
C VAL A 72 0.28 5.17 -5.83
N GLY A 73 1.13 5.37 -4.82
CA GLY A 73 2.30 6.23 -4.90
C GLY A 73 2.01 7.74 -4.82
N LYS A 74 0.76 8.14 -4.54
CA LYS A 74 0.40 9.56 -4.41
C LYS A 74 1.20 10.21 -3.27
N LYS A 75 1.88 11.32 -3.55
CA LYS A 75 2.74 12.07 -2.59
C LYS A 75 3.87 11.25 -1.96
N LEU A 76 4.21 10.12 -2.55
CA LEU A 76 5.29 9.28 -2.05
C LEU A 76 6.63 9.98 -2.34
N CYS A 77 7.54 9.94 -1.38
CA CYS A 77 8.82 10.67 -1.44
C CYS A 77 9.98 9.76 -1.06
N ASP A 78 11.10 9.85 -1.79
CA ASP A 78 12.34 9.08 -1.57
C ASP A 78 12.12 7.55 -1.49
N THR A 79 11.15 7.03 -2.23
CA THR A 79 10.77 5.60 -2.15
C THR A 79 10.69 4.99 -3.53
N HIS A 80 11.38 3.87 -3.73
CA HIS A 80 11.24 3.08 -4.94
C HIS A 80 9.98 2.20 -4.81
N LEU A 81 9.02 2.41 -5.72
CA LEU A 81 7.76 1.68 -5.73
C LEU A 81 7.64 0.84 -7.01
N THR A 82 7.50 -0.47 -6.85
CA THR A 82 7.19 -1.41 -7.95
C THR A 82 5.77 -1.91 -7.80
N VAL A 83 5.00 -1.90 -8.89
CA VAL A 83 3.59 -2.29 -8.93
C VAL A 83 3.41 -3.38 -9.97
N HIS A 84 2.88 -4.54 -9.55
CA HIS A 84 2.54 -5.64 -10.45
C HIS A 84 1.02 -5.80 -10.56
N GLY A 85 0.48 -5.42 -11.71
CA GLY A 85 -0.94 -5.44 -12.04
C GLY A 85 -1.46 -4.06 -12.41
N ASN A 86 -2.76 -3.99 -12.69
CA ASN A 86 -3.42 -2.73 -13.01
C ASN A 86 -3.74 -1.97 -11.71
N ILE A 87 -3.68 -0.64 -11.75
CA ILE A 87 -4.03 0.23 -10.63
C ILE A 87 -5.13 1.21 -11.06
N GLY A 88 -5.82 1.77 -10.07
CA GLY A 88 -6.89 2.73 -10.27
C GLY A 88 -6.38 4.14 -10.56
N ASN A 89 -7.26 5.11 -10.32
CA ASN A 89 -7.00 6.51 -10.64
C ASN A 89 -5.85 7.11 -9.81
N SER A 90 -5.27 8.18 -10.35
CA SER A 90 -4.30 9.04 -9.66
C SER A 90 -3.02 8.32 -9.21
N ALA A 91 -2.55 7.37 -10.01
CA ALA A 91 -1.25 6.75 -9.86
C ALA A 91 -0.12 7.80 -9.85
N ALA A 92 0.79 7.70 -8.89
CA ALA A 92 1.97 8.57 -8.72
C ALA A 92 1.67 10.08 -8.72
N LEU A 93 0.44 10.47 -8.39
CA LEU A 93 0.06 11.89 -8.31
C LEU A 93 0.93 12.59 -7.27
N GLU A 94 1.68 13.62 -7.69
CA GLU A 94 2.59 14.39 -6.83
C GLU A 94 3.69 13.54 -6.17
N MET A 95 4.11 12.43 -6.80
CA MET A 95 5.29 11.67 -6.34
C MET A 95 6.58 12.48 -6.57
N ILE A 96 7.49 12.48 -5.59
CA ILE A 96 8.74 13.28 -5.57
C ILE A 96 9.96 12.37 -5.37
#